data_AF-A0A954SM46-F1
#
_entry.id   AF-A0A954SM46-F1
#
_cell.length_a   1.000
_cell.length_b   1.000
_cell.length_c   1.000
_cell.angle_alpha   90.00
_cell.angle_beta   90.00
_cell.angle_gamma   90.00
#
_symmetry.space_group_name_H-M   'P 1'
#
loop_
_entity.id
_entity.type
_entity.pdbx_description
1 polymer ?
#
loop_
_entity_poly.entity_id
_entity_poly.type
_entity_poly.pdbx_seq_one_letter_code
_entity_poly.pdbx_strand_id
1 'polypeptide(L)' 'MTDCSLDTAVPDWIIEHPETLAVFEELGIDYSCGGRSLEYACREQHLNAAMVLERLRAVIEQASG' A
#
# COMPACT_ATOMS: atom_id res chain seq x y z
N MET A 1 5.41 7.76 -11.97
CA MET A 1 6.52 7.46 -11.04
C MET A 1 6.16 8.13 -9.75
N THR A 2 5.15 7.57 -9.13
CA THR A 2 4.76 7.95 -7.80
C THR A 2 5.83 7.38 -6.87
N ASP A 3 6.41 8.24 -6.04
CA ASP A 3 7.37 7.81 -5.05
C ASP A 3 6.59 6.91 -4.07
N CYS A 4 6.76 5.59 -4.17
CA CYS A 4 6.06 4.59 -3.39
C CYS A 4 6.36 4.75 -1.88
N SER A 5 5.62 5.68 -1.27
CA SER A 5 5.81 6.24 0.07
C SER A 5 4.50 6.32 0.84
N LEU A 6 4.57 6.65 2.13
CA LEU A 6 3.41 6.66 3.03
C LEU A 6 2.31 7.67 2.63
N ASP A 7 2.70 8.76 1.96
CA ASP A 7 1.79 9.79 1.46
C ASP A 7 1.03 9.36 0.20
N THR A 8 1.54 8.35 -0.50
CA THR A 8 0.97 7.86 -1.75
C THR A 8 -0.37 7.20 -1.50
N ALA A 9 -1.34 7.55 -2.35
CA ALA A 9 -2.68 7.02 -2.27
C ALA A 9 -2.68 5.50 -2.52
N VAL A 10 -3.36 4.73 -1.67
CA VAL A 10 -3.52 3.28 -1.82
C VAL A 10 -3.96 2.85 -3.23
N PRO A 11 -4.93 3.51 -3.90
CA PRO A 11 -5.25 3.14 -5.28
C PRO A 11 -4.10 3.41 -6.27
N ASP A 12 -3.25 4.40 -6.03
CA ASP A 12 -2.08 4.69 -6.87
C ASP A 12 -1.05 3.55 -6.76
N TRP A 13 -0.85 3.01 -5.55
CA TRP A 13 -0.04 1.80 -5.34
C TRP A 13 -0.56 0.62 -6.17
N ILE A 14 -1.88 0.39 -6.21
CA ILE A 14 -2.46 -0.73 -6.96
C ILE A 14 -2.37 -0.49 -8.48
N ILE A 15 -2.46 0.76 -8.92
CA ILE A 15 -2.34 1.14 -10.34
C ILE A 15 -0.90 0.94 -10.85
N GLU A 16 0.10 1.41 -10.10
CA GLU A 16 1.51 1.25 -10.49
C GLU A 16 2.03 -0.18 -10.19
N HIS A 17 1.57 -0.80 -9.10
CA HIS A 17 2.03 -2.09 -8.58
C HIS A 17 0.85 -2.99 -8.15
N PRO A 18 0.17 -3.67 -9.10
CA PRO A 18 -0.99 -4.51 -8.79
C PRO A 18 -0.69 -5.66 -7.81
N GLU A 19 0.56 -6.10 -7.71
CA GLU A 19 1.02 -7.09 -6.73
C GLU A 19 0.82 -6.66 -5.28
N THR A 20 0.75 -5.35 -5.02
CA THR A 20 0.49 -4.80 -3.69
C THR A 20 -0.94 -5.00 -3.21
N LEU A 21 -1.89 -5.26 -4.13
CA LEU A 21 -3.30 -5.50 -3.81
C LEU A 21 -3.45 -6.65 -2.80
N ALA A 22 -2.72 -7.75 -2.99
CA ALA A 22 -2.77 -8.89 -2.08
C ALA A 22 -2.40 -8.50 -0.64
N VAL A 23 -1.38 -7.64 -0.48
CA VAL A 23 -0.95 -7.13 0.83
C VAL A 23 -2.04 -6.28 1.46
N PHE A 24 -2.71 -5.42 0.68
CA PHE A 24 -3.80 -4.59 1.19
C PHE A 24 -5.01 -5.42 1.61
N GLU A 25 -5.41 -6.42 0.82
CA GLU A 25 -6.50 -7.33 1.16
C GLU A 25 -6.19 -8.15 2.41
N GLU A 26 -4.97 -8.69 2.54
CA GLU A 26 -4.53 -9.41 3.74
C GLU A 26 -4.58 -8.55 5.01
N LEU A 27 -4.24 -7.26 4.88
CA LEU A 27 -4.24 -6.30 5.98
C LEU A 27 -5.62 -5.68 6.23
N GLY A 28 -6.62 -5.96 5.38
CA GLY A 28 -7.94 -5.35 5.43
C GLY A 28 -7.95 -3.86 5.10
N ILE A 29 -6.95 -3.35 4.38
CA ILE A 29 -6.86 -1.93 4.01
C ILE A 29 -7.85 -1.64 2.88
N ASP A 30 -8.83 -0.78 3.14
CA ASP A 30 -9.81 -0.37 2.13
C ASP A 30 -9.21 0.62 1.13
N TYR A 31 -9.28 0.27 -0.15
CA TYR A 31 -8.82 1.09 -1.27
C TYR A 31 -9.97 1.71 -2.08
N SER A 32 -11.23 1.42 -1.70
CA SER A 32 -12.42 1.76 -2.48
C SER A 32 -12.88 3.20 -2.25
N CYS A 33 -12.44 3.85 -1.17
CA CYS A 33 -13.01 5.11 -0.72
C CYS A 33 -12.01 6.28 -0.77
N GLY A 34 -11.78 6.82 -1.98
CA GLY A 34 -11.40 8.23 -2.16
C GLY A 34 -9.90 8.57 -2.21
N GLY A 35 -9.01 7.63 -2.52
CA GLY A 35 -7.59 7.98 -2.72
C GLY A 35 -6.87 8.38 -1.43
N ARG A 36 -7.15 7.68 -0.33
CA ARG A 36 -6.47 7.89 0.95
C ARG A 36 -5.02 7.45 0.84
N SER A 37 -4.13 8.19 1.49
CA SER A 37 -2.72 7.82 1.64
C SER A 37 -2.58 6.52 2.42
N LEU A 38 -1.50 5.78 2.13
CA LEU A 38 -1.16 4.56 2.84
C LEU A 38 -1.09 4.77 4.36
N GLU A 39 -0.52 5.89 4.81
CA GLU A 39 -0.45 6.24 6.23
C GLU A 39 -1.83 6.32 6.87
N TYR A 40 -2.76 7.00 6.21
CA TYR A 40 -4.11 7.19 6.72
C TYR A 40 -4.84 5.85 6.83
N ALA A 41 -4.76 5.03 5.78
CA ALA A 41 -5.41 3.72 5.76
C ALA A 41 -4.82 2.76 6.81
N CYS A 42 -3.49 2.79 7.01
CA CYS A 42 -2.86 2.05 8.10
C CYS A 42 -3.34 2.54 9.47
N ARG A 43 -3.44 3.86 9.66
CA ARG A 43 -3.89 4.45 10.91
C ARG A 43 -5.34 4.08 11.25
N GLU A 44 -6.24 4.05 10.28
CA GLU A 44 -7.62 3.61 10.49
C GLU A 44 -7.70 2.16 10.96
N GLN A 45 -6.82 1.30 10.45
CA GLN A 45 -6.73 -0.11 10.83
C GLN A 45 -5.80 -0.37 12.02
N HIS A 46 -5.30 0.67 12.68
CA HIS A 46 -4.33 0.57 13.78
C HIS A 46 -3.06 -0.23 13.40
N LEU A 47 -2.67 -0.18 12.13
CA LEU A 47 -1.48 -0.83 11.59
C LEU A 47 -0.28 0.11 11.65
N ASN A 48 0.91 -0.48 11.76
CA ASN A 48 2.16 0.26 11.66
C ASN A 48 2.48 0.55 10.19
N ALA A 49 2.29 1.80 9.76
CA ALA A 49 2.49 2.23 8.39
C ALA A 49 3.91 1.93 7.85
N ALA A 50 4.94 2.07 8.68
CA ALA A 50 6.31 1.78 8.26
C ALA A 50 6.52 0.29 7.95
N MET A 51 5.98 -0.61 8.78
CA MET A 51 6.05 -2.04 8.53
C MET A 51 5.28 -2.45 7.28
N VAL A 52 4.12 -1.84 7.05
CA VAL A 52 3.33 -2.07 5.82
C VAL A 52 4.11 -1.62 4.60
N LEU A 53 4.74 -0.44 4.65
CA LEU A 53 5.58 0.07 3.57
C LEU A 53 6.73 -0.87 3.21
N GLU A 54 7.44 -1.40 4.21
CA GLU A 54 8.51 -2.38 3.99
C GLU A 54 7.98 -3.65 3.31
N ARG A 55 6.82 -4.15 3.76
CA ARG A 55 6.18 -5.33 3.16
C ARG A 55 5.78 -5.09 1.70
N LEU A 56 5.23 -3.92 1.39
CA LEU A 56 4.85 -3.54 0.03
C LEU A 56 6.08 -3.48 -0.89
N ARG A 57 7.16 -2.82 -0.44
CA ARG A 57 8.41 -2.73 -1.20
C ARG A 57 9.01 -4.11 -1.47
N ALA A 58 9.02 -4.98 -0.47
CA ALA A 58 9.50 -6.34 -0.64
C ALA A 58 8.71 -7.08 -1.73
N VAL A 59 7.37 -6.98 -1.74
CA VAL A 59 6.53 -7.62 -2.76
C VAL A 59 6.81 -7.08 -4.17
N ILE A 60 6.98 -5.75 -4.30
CA ILE A 60 7.34 -5.11 -5.58
C ILE A 60 8.70 -5.61 -6.09
N GLU A 61 9.69 -5.69 -5.20
CA GLU A 61 11.03 -6.22 -5.54
C GLU A 61 10.97 -7.68 -5.96
N GLN A 62 10.13 -8.50 -5.32
CA GLN A 62 9.93 -9.91 -5.71
C GLN A 62 9.20 -10.06 -7.05
N ALA A 63 8.25 -9.17 -7.37
CA ALA A 63 7.52 -9.20 -8.64
C ALA A 63 8.36 -8.72 -9.84
N SER A 64 9.42 -7.94 -9.57
CA SER A 64 10.35 -7.42 -10.57
C SER A 64 11.55 -8.35 -10.86
N GLY A 65 11.64 -9.48 -10.16
CA GLY A 65 12.77 -10.43 -10.20
C GLY A 65 12.57 -11.66 -11.09
#